data_AF-A0A849DBU5-F1
#
_entry.id   AF-A0A849DBU5-F1
#
_cell.length_a   1.000
_cell.length_b   1.000
_cell.length_c   1.000
_cell.angle_alpha   90.00
_cell.angle_beta   90.00
_cell.angle_gamma   90.00
#
_symmetry.space_group_name_H-M   'P 1'
#
loop_
_entity.id
_entity.type
_entity.pdbx_description
1 polymer ?
#
loop_
_entity_poly.entity_id
_entity_poly.type
_entity_poly.pdbx_seq_one_letter_code
_entity_poly.pdbx_strand_id
1 'polypeptide(L)'
;NPWVVFCGVGFMGQSVKVIAPEKRVLMPKIACCAMARMMDGSYFEESVQYMVDRGIAKENILPITYINSDASVKAKVGEMGGLVCTSSNAFKIIEKGLESGKKILFVPDRCLGQNFAIQMGLKSCVIGVEVDGKECDPKEADIICFNGFCSVHQLFTVDDIEFYRNKYPGIKIAVHPECDPSVVLAADFSGSTSQLIKYVNDLDPEQKVAIGTEYNLVNRMRKGNTYVLSSTKPECPTMNETTLEDLYNTLKSIEDDQPINEIVVDPHTIEYANLALERMLAIK
;
A
#
# COMPACT_ATOMS: atom_id res chain seq x y z
N ASN A 1 23.10 19.32 2.90
CA ASN A 1 23.39 18.06 3.61
C ASN A 1 23.34 16.90 2.59
N PRO A 2 24.41 16.07 2.44
CA PRO A 2 24.43 14.93 1.51
C PRO A 2 23.68 13.69 2.03
N TRP A 3 23.34 13.67 3.33
CA TRP A 3 22.74 12.51 3.98
C TRP A 3 21.23 12.63 4.18
N VAL A 4 20.55 11.49 4.12
CA VAL A 4 19.18 11.29 4.59
C VAL A 4 19.16 10.04 5.47
N VAL A 5 18.74 10.16 6.72
CA VAL A 5 18.44 9.01 7.59
C VAL A 5 16.93 8.79 7.58
N PHE A 6 16.49 7.66 7.04
CA PHE A 6 15.07 7.34 6.88
C PHE A 6 14.64 6.30 7.92
N CYS A 7 13.76 6.71 8.84
CA CYS A 7 13.19 5.82 9.86
C CYS A 7 11.85 5.25 9.35
N GLY A 8 11.89 4.05 8.78
CA GLY A 8 10.72 3.38 8.24
C GLY A 8 11.10 2.03 7.62
N VAL A 9 10.38 1.60 6.58
CA VAL A 9 10.60 0.32 5.90
C VAL A 9 11.34 0.49 4.56
N GLY A 10 11.97 -0.59 4.09
CA GLY A 10 12.96 -0.62 3.02
C GLY A 10 12.52 0.04 1.73
N PHE A 11 11.30 -0.24 1.26
CA PHE A 11 10.78 0.37 0.02
C PHE A 11 10.66 1.89 0.10
N MET A 12 10.43 2.45 1.29
CA MET A 12 10.36 3.90 1.47
C MET A 12 11.76 4.52 1.35
N GLY A 13 12.77 3.89 1.97
CA GLY A 13 14.17 4.29 1.82
C GLY A 13 14.64 4.19 0.37
N GLN A 14 14.27 3.12 -0.33
CA GLN A 14 14.51 2.97 -1.77
C GLN A 14 13.83 4.07 -2.58
N SER A 15 12.59 4.43 -2.27
CA SER A 15 11.87 5.51 -2.96
C SER A 15 12.58 6.87 -2.77
N VAL A 16 13.11 7.16 -1.57
CA VAL A 16 13.94 8.34 -1.35
C VAL A 16 15.21 8.29 -2.20
N LYS A 17 15.89 7.14 -2.27
CA LYS A 17 17.10 6.97 -3.08
C LYS A 17 16.82 7.12 -4.59
N VAL A 18 15.65 6.68 -5.05
CA VAL A 18 15.21 6.85 -6.44
C VAL A 18 14.95 8.32 -6.78
N ILE A 19 14.28 9.06 -5.90
CA ILE A 19 13.93 10.48 -6.13
C ILE A 19 15.16 11.40 -5.96
N ALA A 20 16.09 11.04 -5.09
CA ALA A 20 17.29 11.81 -4.78
C ALA A 20 18.55 10.94 -4.91
N PRO A 21 18.91 10.51 -6.14
CA PRO A 21 19.99 9.56 -6.38
C PRO A 21 21.37 10.05 -5.93
N GLU A 22 21.55 11.36 -5.83
CA GLU A 22 22.78 12.01 -5.35
C GLU A 22 22.92 11.98 -3.82
N LYS A 23 21.85 11.68 -3.08
CA LYS A 23 21.88 11.58 -1.61
C LYS A 23 22.34 10.20 -1.17
N ARG A 24 23.02 10.17 -0.02
CA ARG A 24 23.32 8.94 0.71
C ARG A 24 22.16 8.68 1.67
N VAL A 25 21.39 7.63 1.39
CA VAL A 25 20.19 7.29 2.16
C VAL A 25 20.51 6.12 3.08
N LEU A 26 20.39 6.32 4.38
CA LEU A 26 20.66 5.32 5.40
C LEU A 26 19.38 4.97 6.13
N MET A 27 19.27 3.72 6.54
CA MET A 27 18.16 3.25 7.34
C MET A 27 18.67 2.64 8.65
N PRO A 28 18.16 3.05 9.83
CA PRO A 28 18.55 2.43 11.09
C PRO A 28 18.36 0.91 11.11
N LYS A 29 17.25 0.45 10.53
CA LYS A 29 17.00 -0.95 10.19
C LYS A 29 16.46 -1.04 8.76
N ILE A 30 16.94 -2.03 8.02
CA ILE A 30 16.37 -2.38 6.72
C ILE A 30 15.16 -3.29 6.97
N ALA A 31 14.14 -2.73 7.62
CA ALA A 31 12.90 -3.42 7.91
C ALA A 31 12.11 -3.63 6.62
N CYS A 32 11.49 -4.80 6.43
CA CYS A 32 10.82 -5.11 5.17
C CYS A 32 9.30 -5.24 5.35
N CYS A 33 8.52 -4.61 4.47
CA CYS A 33 7.07 -4.80 4.48
C CYS A 33 6.74 -6.19 3.93
N ALA A 34 6.03 -7.01 4.70
CA ALA A 34 5.67 -8.37 4.30
C ALA A 34 4.92 -8.38 2.95
N MET A 35 4.01 -7.43 2.74
CA MET A 35 3.28 -7.29 1.48
C MET A 35 4.17 -6.88 0.31
N ALA A 36 5.12 -5.95 0.52
CA ALA A 36 6.06 -5.56 -0.52
C ALA A 36 6.91 -6.77 -0.97
N ARG A 37 7.26 -7.67 -0.04
CA ARG A 37 7.97 -8.92 -0.37
C ARG A 37 7.14 -9.95 -1.12
N MET A 38 5.80 -9.88 -1.07
CA MET A 38 4.96 -10.81 -1.83
C MET A 38 5.08 -10.57 -3.34
N MET A 39 5.56 -9.40 -3.76
CA MET A 39 5.70 -9.00 -5.15
C MET A 39 7.14 -8.61 -5.43
N ASP A 40 7.84 -9.45 -6.17
CA ASP A 40 9.16 -9.15 -6.71
C ASP A 40 9.13 -9.08 -8.24
N GLY A 41 10.31 -8.98 -8.85
CA GLY A 41 10.42 -8.92 -10.29
C GLY A 41 9.85 -10.17 -11.00
N SER A 42 10.06 -11.36 -10.46
CA SER A 42 9.54 -12.61 -11.04
C SER A 42 8.02 -12.65 -10.97
N TYR A 43 7.44 -12.40 -9.79
CA TYR A 43 5.98 -12.41 -9.64
C TYR A 43 5.28 -11.32 -10.46
N PHE A 44 5.95 -10.19 -10.69
CA PHE A 44 5.45 -9.17 -11.61
C PHE A 44 5.38 -9.70 -13.05
N GLU A 45 6.45 -10.34 -13.53
CA GLU A 45 6.49 -10.94 -14.87
C GLU A 45 5.47 -12.07 -15.03
N GLU A 46 5.33 -12.93 -14.02
CA GLU A 46 4.30 -13.97 -13.98
C GLU A 46 2.89 -13.38 -14.03
N SER A 47 2.64 -12.27 -13.34
CA SER A 47 1.34 -11.58 -13.37
C SER A 47 1.03 -10.99 -14.76
N VAL A 48 2.04 -10.45 -15.45
CA VAL A 48 1.91 -10.00 -16.83
C VAL A 48 1.68 -11.19 -17.77
N GLN A 49 2.45 -12.27 -17.61
CA GLN A 49 2.33 -13.47 -18.43
C GLN A 49 0.95 -14.13 -18.26
N TYR A 50 0.43 -14.17 -17.04
CA TYR A 50 -0.92 -14.64 -16.73
C TYR A 50 -2.00 -13.95 -17.58
N MET A 51 -1.88 -12.64 -17.79
CA MET A 51 -2.79 -11.85 -18.62
C MET A 51 -2.57 -12.10 -20.12
N VAL A 52 -1.31 -12.23 -20.54
CA VAL A 52 -0.94 -12.56 -21.93
C VAL A 52 -1.48 -13.91 -22.35
N ASP A 53 -1.34 -14.93 -21.50
CA ASP A 53 -1.85 -16.29 -21.74
C ASP A 53 -3.38 -16.33 -21.89
N ARG A 54 -4.08 -15.31 -21.36
CA ARG A 54 -5.53 -15.15 -21.44
C ARG A 54 -5.97 -14.21 -22.57
N GLY A 55 -5.04 -13.80 -23.43
CA GLY A 55 -5.29 -13.06 -24.67
C GLY A 55 -5.19 -11.55 -24.56
N ILE A 56 -4.61 -11.00 -23.48
CA ILE A 56 -4.33 -9.57 -23.35
C ILE A 56 -2.88 -9.32 -23.78
N ALA A 57 -2.67 -8.76 -24.98
CA ALA A 57 -1.33 -8.44 -25.47
C ALA A 57 -0.58 -7.53 -24.49
N LYS A 58 0.74 -7.72 -24.34
CA LYS A 58 1.56 -7.06 -23.32
C LYS A 58 1.49 -5.53 -23.39
N GLU A 59 1.41 -4.98 -24.60
CA GLU A 59 1.26 -3.54 -24.88
C GLU A 59 -0.09 -2.96 -24.43
N ASN A 60 -1.10 -3.82 -24.27
CA ASN A 60 -2.45 -3.47 -23.79
C ASN A 60 -2.60 -3.63 -22.27
N ILE A 61 -1.50 -3.86 -21.55
CA ILE A 61 -1.46 -3.90 -20.09
C ILE A 61 -0.87 -2.59 -19.58
N LEU A 62 -1.53 -1.98 -18.61
CA LEU A 62 -1.02 -0.82 -17.86
C LEU A 62 -0.84 -1.21 -16.39
N PRO A 63 0.39 -1.45 -15.93
CA PRO A 63 0.62 -1.76 -14.53
C PRO A 63 0.51 -0.49 -13.67
N ILE A 64 -0.17 -0.61 -12.55
CA ILE A 64 -0.23 0.39 -11.48
C ILE A 64 0.25 -0.29 -10.21
N THR A 65 1.33 0.24 -9.61
CA THR A 65 1.85 -0.27 -8.33
C THR A 65 1.53 0.67 -7.19
N TYR A 66 1.06 0.14 -6.07
CA TYR A 66 0.97 0.88 -4.83
C TYR A 66 2.38 1.24 -4.30
N ILE A 67 2.52 2.37 -3.62
CA ILE A 67 3.79 2.88 -3.11
C ILE A 67 4.52 1.86 -2.22
N ASN A 68 3.77 0.97 -1.57
CA ASN A 68 4.28 -0.14 -0.76
C ASN A 68 4.79 -1.31 -1.64
N SER A 69 5.78 -1.03 -2.49
CA SER A 69 6.45 -1.98 -3.39
C SER A 69 7.93 -1.65 -3.52
N ASP A 70 8.78 -2.63 -3.80
CA ASP A 70 10.22 -2.37 -3.94
C ASP A 70 10.53 -1.55 -5.20
N ALA A 71 11.68 -0.88 -5.22
CA ALA A 71 12.11 -0.07 -6.37
C ALA A 71 12.23 -0.90 -7.66
N SER A 72 12.61 -2.18 -7.58
CA SER A 72 12.66 -3.07 -8.74
C SER A 72 11.28 -3.27 -9.38
N VAL A 73 10.21 -3.41 -8.58
CA VAL A 73 8.84 -3.50 -9.07
C VAL A 73 8.41 -2.17 -9.70
N LYS A 74 8.73 -1.04 -9.05
CA LYS A 74 8.48 0.29 -9.61
C LYS A 74 9.18 0.50 -10.96
N ALA A 75 10.39 -0.02 -11.11
CA ALA A 75 11.12 0.03 -12.38
C ALA A 75 10.41 -0.76 -13.48
N LYS A 76 10.01 -2.01 -13.22
CA LYS A 76 9.24 -2.81 -14.20
C LYS A 76 7.91 -2.15 -14.58
N VAL A 77 7.24 -1.53 -13.62
CA VAL A 77 6.03 -0.71 -13.86
C VAL A 77 6.37 0.47 -14.77
N GLY A 78 7.45 1.19 -14.50
CA GLY A 78 7.94 2.31 -15.30
C GLY A 78 8.25 1.94 -16.75
N GLU A 79 8.97 0.83 -16.96
CA GLU A 79 9.32 0.26 -18.26
C GLU A 79 8.08 0.00 -19.12
N MET A 80 7.01 -0.49 -18.52
CA MET A 80 5.74 -0.79 -19.20
C MET A 80 4.83 0.42 -19.41
N GLY A 81 5.29 1.63 -19.11
CA GLY A 81 4.47 2.84 -19.22
C GLY A 81 3.50 3.06 -18.05
N GLY A 82 3.63 2.26 -16.98
CA GLY A 82 2.79 2.28 -15.80
C GLY A 82 3.07 3.40 -14.80
N LEU A 83 2.36 3.37 -13.66
CA LEU A 83 2.35 4.42 -12.66
C LEU A 83 2.46 3.86 -11.23
N VAL A 84 3.03 4.65 -10.33
CA VAL A 84 2.88 4.42 -8.89
C VAL A 84 1.57 5.08 -8.41
N CYS A 85 0.97 4.55 -7.34
CA CYS A 85 -0.14 5.19 -6.64
C CYS A 85 0.03 5.13 -5.12
N THR A 86 -0.73 5.96 -4.42
CA THR A 86 -0.92 5.93 -2.97
C THR A 86 -2.40 5.80 -2.67
N SER A 87 -2.78 5.46 -1.44
CA SER A 87 -4.17 5.41 -1.02
C SER A 87 -4.90 6.76 -1.14
N SER A 88 -4.16 7.88 -1.21
CA SER A 88 -4.73 9.22 -1.38
C SER A 88 -4.99 9.66 -2.82
N ASN A 89 -4.32 9.09 -3.81
CA ASN A 89 -4.44 9.49 -5.23
C ASN A 89 -4.85 8.34 -6.16
N ALA A 90 -5.02 7.12 -5.65
CA ALA A 90 -5.30 5.93 -6.46
C ALA A 90 -6.50 6.08 -7.40
N PHE A 91 -7.60 6.70 -6.97
CA PHE A 91 -8.77 6.94 -7.83
C PHE A 91 -8.39 7.68 -9.12
N LYS A 92 -7.65 8.79 -9.00
CA LYS A 92 -7.20 9.57 -10.16
C LYS A 92 -6.22 8.79 -11.04
N ILE A 93 -5.35 7.98 -10.43
CA ILE A 93 -4.40 7.14 -11.17
C ILE A 93 -5.15 6.06 -11.96
N ILE A 94 -6.15 5.42 -11.35
CA ILE A 94 -6.98 4.39 -11.98
C ILE A 94 -7.84 4.99 -13.09
N GLU A 95 -8.50 6.13 -12.87
CA GLU A 95 -9.26 6.85 -13.91
C GLU A 95 -8.41 7.12 -15.14
N LYS A 96 -7.23 7.70 -14.95
CA LYS A 96 -6.29 7.94 -16.05
C LYS A 96 -5.78 6.65 -16.69
N GLY A 97 -5.67 5.58 -15.92
CA GLY A 97 -5.35 4.26 -16.44
C GLY A 97 -6.43 3.72 -17.37
N LEU A 98 -7.70 3.87 -17.00
CA LEU A 98 -8.85 3.46 -17.80
C LEU A 98 -8.97 4.29 -19.09
N GLU A 99 -8.69 5.59 -19.04
CA GLU A 99 -8.66 6.47 -20.23
C GLU A 99 -7.68 6.01 -21.30
N SER A 100 -6.63 5.26 -20.93
CA SER A 100 -5.66 4.72 -21.88
C SER A 100 -6.21 3.59 -22.76
N GLY A 101 -7.38 3.02 -22.41
CA GLY A 101 -7.97 1.85 -23.05
C GLY A 101 -7.25 0.53 -22.76
N LYS A 102 -6.21 0.54 -21.91
CA LYS A 102 -5.46 -0.63 -21.48
C LYS A 102 -6.10 -1.31 -20.28
N LYS A 103 -5.83 -2.60 -20.11
CA LYS A 103 -6.22 -3.35 -18.90
C LYS A 103 -5.28 -3.04 -17.75
N ILE A 104 -5.83 -2.72 -16.59
CA ILE A 104 -5.02 -2.35 -15.42
C ILE A 104 -4.53 -3.61 -14.71
N LEU A 105 -3.22 -3.72 -14.50
CA LEU A 105 -2.63 -4.68 -13.56
C LEU A 105 -2.29 -3.93 -12.26
N PHE A 106 -2.99 -4.21 -11.17
CA PHE A 106 -2.79 -3.58 -9.87
C PHE A 106 -1.95 -4.46 -8.93
N VAL A 107 -0.86 -3.92 -8.40
CA VAL A 107 0.07 -4.66 -7.52
C VAL A 107 0.54 -3.81 -6.33
N PRO A 108 0.92 -4.40 -5.19
CA PRO A 108 0.81 -5.81 -4.85
C PRO A 108 -0.48 -6.14 -4.08
N ASP A 109 -1.26 -5.15 -3.63
CA ASP A 109 -2.37 -5.37 -2.72
C ASP A 109 -3.69 -5.62 -3.45
N ARG A 110 -4.22 -6.85 -3.34
CA ARG A 110 -5.50 -7.23 -3.93
C ARG A 110 -6.68 -6.51 -3.30
N CYS A 111 -6.69 -6.38 -1.98
CA CYS A 111 -7.81 -5.79 -1.25
C CYS A 111 -7.92 -4.32 -1.61
N LEU A 112 -6.79 -3.63 -1.68
CA LEU A 112 -6.73 -2.24 -2.12
C LEU A 112 -7.27 -2.07 -3.55
N GLY A 113 -6.81 -2.89 -4.50
CA GLY A 113 -7.28 -2.86 -5.89
C GLY A 113 -8.78 -3.17 -6.02
N GLN A 114 -9.26 -4.20 -5.31
CA GLN A 114 -10.69 -4.56 -5.26
C GLN A 114 -11.54 -3.45 -4.64
N ASN A 115 -11.09 -2.85 -3.54
CA ASN A 115 -11.82 -1.76 -2.87
C ASN A 115 -11.92 -0.51 -3.75
N PHE A 116 -10.86 -0.16 -4.48
CA PHE A 116 -10.94 0.91 -5.46
C PHE A 116 -11.90 0.57 -6.60
N ALA A 117 -11.85 -0.65 -7.13
CA ALA A 117 -12.77 -1.09 -8.17
C ALA A 117 -14.23 -0.95 -7.71
N ILE A 118 -14.56 -1.48 -6.52
CA ILE A 118 -15.90 -1.40 -5.93
C ILE A 118 -16.36 0.05 -5.79
N GLN A 119 -15.52 0.93 -5.21
CA GLN A 119 -15.89 2.34 -5.02
C GLN A 119 -16.08 3.10 -6.33
N MET A 120 -15.43 2.67 -7.40
CA MET A 120 -15.56 3.24 -8.75
C MET A 120 -16.64 2.55 -9.60
N GLY A 121 -17.33 1.53 -9.08
CA GLY A 121 -18.31 0.74 -9.84
C GLY A 121 -17.71 -0.13 -10.94
N LEU A 122 -16.43 -0.48 -10.80
CA LEU A 122 -15.64 -1.28 -11.75
C LEU A 122 -15.60 -2.76 -11.34
N LYS A 123 -15.30 -3.63 -12.29
CA LYS A 123 -15.06 -5.05 -12.05
C LYS A 123 -13.59 -5.31 -11.78
N SER A 124 -13.29 -6.00 -10.68
CA SER A 124 -11.95 -6.49 -10.38
C SER A 124 -11.83 -8.01 -10.49
N CYS A 125 -10.65 -8.49 -10.87
CA CYS A 125 -10.25 -9.90 -10.86
C CYS A 125 -9.00 -10.06 -10.01
N VAL A 126 -8.80 -11.19 -9.33
CA VAL A 126 -7.56 -11.50 -8.60
C VAL A 126 -6.89 -12.70 -9.26
N ILE A 127 -5.61 -12.56 -9.59
CA ILE A 127 -4.81 -13.59 -10.26
C ILE A 127 -4.75 -14.85 -9.40
N GLY A 128 -5.07 -16.02 -9.97
CA GLY A 128 -4.95 -17.32 -9.31
C GLY A 128 -6.01 -17.60 -8.24
N VAL A 129 -7.08 -16.79 -8.17
CA VAL A 129 -8.16 -16.98 -7.18
C VAL A 129 -9.44 -17.43 -7.89
N GLU A 130 -9.95 -18.59 -7.47
CA GLU A 130 -11.24 -19.10 -7.91
C GLU A 130 -12.36 -18.65 -6.98
N VAL A 131 -13.48 -18.24 -7.57
CA VAL A 131 -14.75 -17.99 -6.86
C VAL A 131 -15.77 -18.98 -7.42
N ASP A 132 -16.40 -19.75 -6.54
CA ASP A 132 -17.34 -20.82 -6.91
C ASP A 132 -16.78 -21.83 -7.93
N GLY A 133 -15.49 -22.16 -7.79
CA GLY A 133 -14.77 -23.10 -8.66
C GLY A 133 -14.44 -22.55 -10.05
N LYS A 134 -14.50 -21.22 -10.24
CA LYS A 134 -14.15 -20.56 -11.49
C LYS A 134 -13.22 -19.38 -11.24
N GLU A 135 -12.09 -19.38 -11.95
CA GLU A 135 -11.22 -18.20 -12.02
C GLU A 135 -11.86 -17.10 -12.89
N CYS A 136 -11.69 -15.84 -12.50
CA CYS A 136 -12.16 -14.71 -13.28
C CYS A 136 -11.40 -14.58 -14.62
N ASP A 137 -12.11 -14.23 -15.69
CA ASP A 137 -11.48 -13.87 -16.96
C ASP A 137 -10.96 -12.41 -16.88
N PRO A 138 -9.64 -12.16 -16.96
CA PRO A 138 -9.09 -10.81 -16.89
C PRO A 138 -9.58 -9.89 -18.01
N LYS A 139 -10.12 -10.44 -19.12
CA LYS A 139 -10.76 -9.64 -20.18
C LYS A 139 -12.07 -9.01 -19.72
N GLU A 140 -12.78 -9.64 -18.79
CA GLU A 140 -14.07 -9.18 -18.25
C GLU A 140 -13.90 -8.22 -17.06
N ALA A 141 -12.68 -8.07 -16.54
CA ALA A 141 -12.34 -7.15 -15.46
C ALA A 141 -11.74 -5.83 -15.98
N ASP A 142 -11.97 -4.76 -15.25
CA ASP A 142 -11.34 -3.45 -15.47
C ASP A 142 -9.97 -3.39 -14.76
N ILE A 143 -9.90 -4.01 -13.57
CA ILE A 143 -8.70 -4.06 -12.71
C ILE A 143 -8.35 -5.52 -12.39
N ILE A 144 -7.16 -5.95 -12.79
CA ILE A 144 -6.61 -7.28 -12.49
C ILE A 144 -5.61 -7.10 -11.36
N CYS A 145 -5.84 -7.75 -10.22
CA CYS A 145 -5.05 -7.57 -9.01
C CYS A 145 -4.12 -8.77 -8.79
N PHE A 146 -2.87 -8.49 -8.43
CA PHE A 146 -1.99 -9.52 -7.86
C PHE A 146 -2.51 -9.95 -6.49
N ASN A 147 -2.33 -11.23 -6.15
CA ASN A 147 -2.86 -11.85 -4.92
C ASN A 147 -2.02 -11.57 -3.65
N GLY A 148 -1.52 -10.35 -3.49
CA GLY A 148 -0.84 -9.90 -2.26
C GLY A 148 -1.80 -9.18 -1.32
N PHE A 149 -1.41 -9.03 -0.05
CA PHE A 149 -2.23 -8.37 0.98
C PHE A 149 -1.40 -7.91 2.17
N CYS A 150 -1.89 -6.92 2.92
CA CYS A 150 -1.30 -6.52 4.19
C CYS A 150 -1.80 -7.40 5.35
N SER A 151 -0.91 -8.17 5.97
CA SER A 151 -1.26 -9.09 7.07
C SER A 151 -1.91 -8.39 8.27
N VAL A 152 -1.59 -7.12 8.52
CA VAL A 152 -2.19 -6.32 9.61
C VAL A 152 -3.65 -6.02 9.33
N HIS A 153 -3.98 -5.64 8.09
CA HIS A 153 -5.34 -5.24 7.72
C HIS A 153 -6.28 -6.43 7.44
N GLN A 154 -5.73 -7.62 7.26
CA GLN A 154 -6.51 -8.87 7.19
C GLN A 154 -6.94 -9.39 8.58
N LEU A 155 -6.52 -8.76 9.68
CA LEU A 155 -6.94 -9.14 11.03
C LEU A 155 -8.35 -8.67 11.39
N PHE A 156 -8.92 -7.77 10.60
CA PHE A 156 -10.23 -7.19 10.86
C PHE A 156 -11.32 -8.02 10.18
N THR A 157 -12.43 -8.23 10.87
CA THR A 157 -13.58 -9.00 10.38
C THR A 157 -14.88 -8.21 10.48
N VAL A 158 -15.92 -8.66 9.78
CA VAL A 158 -17.27 -8.10 9.92
C VAL A 158 -17.80 -8.35 11.35
N ASP A 159 -17.44 -9.47 11.96
CA ASP A 159 -17.82 -9.79 13.34
C ASP A 159 -17.25 -8.77 14.35
N ASP A 160 -16.02 -8.27 14.12
CA ASP A 160 -15.45 -7.18 14.94
C ASP A 160 -16.31 -5.90 14.84
N ILE A 161 -16.79 -5.58 13.63
CA ILE A 161 -17.67 -4.44 13.39
C ILE A 161 -18.99 -4.61 14.14
N GLU A 162 -19.61 -5.78 14.02
CA GLU A 162 -20.87 -6.11 14.69
C GLU A 162 -20.72 -6.06 16.22
N PHE A 163 -19.63 -6.60 16.76
CA PHE A 163 -19.32 -6.52 18.17
C PHE A 163 -19.30 -5.08 18.68
N TYR A 164 -18.59 -4.18 18.00
CA TYR A 164 -18.51 -2.77 18.40
C TYR A 164 -19.86 -2.06 18.28
N ARG A 165 -20.62 -2.32 17.20
CA ARG A 165 -21.97 -1.76 17.02
C ARG A 165 -22.95 -2.21 18.10
N ASN A 166 -22.88 -3.48 18.51
CA ASN A 166 -23.70 -4.02 19.59
C ASN A 166 -23.31 -3.44 20.96
N LYS A 167 -22.00 -3.28 21.21
CA LYS A 167 -21.48 -2.76 22.48
C LYS A 167 -21.70 -1.25 22.65
N TYR A 168 -21.62 -0.49 21.57
CA TYR A 168 -21.73 0.96 21.58
C TYR A 168 -22.72 1.43 20.52
N PRO A 169 -24.01 1.58 20.88
CA PRO A 169 -25.02 2.10 19.95
C PRO A 169 -24.60 3.44 19.35
N GLY A 170 -24.66 3.53 18.01
CA GLY A 170 -24.29 4.74 17.26
C GLY A 170 -22.79 4.95 17.05
N ILE A 171 -21.93 3.99 17.41
CA ILE A 171 -20.49 4.05 17.11
C ILE A 171 -20.25 4.14 15.59
N LYS A 172 -19.25 4.92 15.19
CA LYS A 172 -18.76 4.97 13.81
C LYS A 172 -17.64 3.96 13.58
N ILE A 173 -17.58 3.40 12.38
CA ILE A 173 -16.57 2.43 11.97
C ILE A 173 -15.76 3.04 10.83
N ALA A 174 -14.44 3.16 11.00
CA ALA A 174 -13.56 3.69 9.97
C ALA A 174 -12.39 2.72 9.71
N VAL A 175 -12.13 2.36 8.47
CA VAL A 175 -11.12 1.33 8.14
C VAL A 175 -10.15 1.80 7.06
N HIS A 176 -8.98 1.18 7.00
CA HIS A 176 -8.05 1.40 5.90
C HIS A 176 -8.50 0.58 4.66
N PRO A 177 -8.30 1.07 3.42
CA PRO A 177 -8.72 0.33 2.22
C PRO A 177 -7.86 -0.92 1.89
N GLU A 178 -6.86 -1.24 2.71
CA GLU A 178 -6.13 -2.52 2.66
C GLU A 178 -6.90 -3.66 3.40
N CYS A 179 -8.00 -3.33 4.09
CA CYS A 179 -8.90 -4.32 4.68
C CYS A 179 -9.64 -5.12 3.62
N ASP A 180 -10.07 -6.33 3.98
CA ASP A 180 -10.91 -7.16 3.11
C ASP A 180 -12.15 -6.37 2.59
N PRO A 181 -12.55 -6.56 1.33
CA PRO A 181 -13.71 -5.87 0.77
C PRO A 181 -15.00 -5.95 1.60
N SER A 182 -15.24 -7.08 2.27
CA SER A 182 -16.40 -7.24 3.16
C SER A 182 -16.37 -6.27 4.35
N VAL A 183 -15.19 -6.06 4.92
CA VAL A 183 -14.96 -5.14 6.05
C VAL A 183 -15.10 -3.69 5.60
N VAL A 184 -14.55 -3.35 4.43
CA VAL A 184 -14.67 -2.00 3.87
C VAL A 184 -16.12 -1.65 3.54
N LEU A 185 -16.87 -2.58 2.96
CA LEU A 185 -18.29 -2.41 2.67
C LEU A 185 -19.15 -2.24 3.93
N ALA A 186 -18.76 -2.88 5.03
CA ALA A 186 -19.49 -2.80 6.30
C ALA A 186 -19.17 -1.53 7.12
N ALA A 187 -18.08 -0.82 6.81
CA ALA A 187 -17.62 0.36 7.52
C ALA A 187 -18.39 1.65 7.13
N ASP A 188 -18.41 2.64 8.03
CA ASP A 188 -18.99 3.97 7.77
C ASP A 188 -18.04 4.88 6.96
N PHE A 189 -16.74 4.59 6.99
CA PHE A 189 -15.72 5.34 6.28
C PHE A 189 -14.52 4.45 5.92
N SER A 190 -13.92 4.70 4.76
CA SER A 190 -12.66 4.08 4.35
C SER A 190 -11.70 5.11 3.78
N GLY A 191 -10.43 5.06 4.18
CA GLY A 191 -9.42 5.99 3.68
C GLY A 191 -8.01 5.71 4.16
N SER A 192 -7.04 6.42 3.58
CA SER A 192 -5.64 6.40 4.01
C SER A 192 -5.48 6.82 5.48
N THR A 193 -4.34 6.50 6.08
CA THR A 193 -3.98 6.95 7.44
C THR A 193 -4.28 8.44 7.70
N SER A 194 -3.88 9.33 6.80
CA SER A 194 -4.13 10.78 6.95
C SER A 194 -5.61 11.13 6.85
N GLN A 195 -6.36 10.44 5.97
CA GLN A 195 -7.81 10.62 5.84
C GLN A 195 -8.57 10.07 7.06
N LEU A 196 -8.12 8.96 7.65
CA LEU A 196 -8.66 8.42 8.91
C LEU A 196 -8.45 9.41 10.05
N ILE A 197 -7.23 9.95 10.21
CA ILE A 197 -6.95 10.99 11.22
C ILE A 197 -7.90 12.18 11.03
N LYS A 198 -8.03 12.67 9.80
CA LYS A 198 -8.91 13.79 9.48
C LYS A 198 -10.37 13.46 9.82
N TYR A 199 -10.88 12.33 9.33
CA TYR A 199 -12.25 11.88 9.59
C TYR A 199 -12.54 11.85 11.10
N VAL A 200 -11.64 11.25 11.89
CA VAL A 200 -11.79 11.16 13.34
C VAL A 200 -11.79 12.54 14.01
N ASN A 201 -10.94 13.47 13.56
CA ASN A 201 -10.90 14.82 14.10
C ASN A 201 -12.11 15.67 13.72
N ASP A 202 -12.72 15.39 12.55
CA ASP A 202 -13.91 16.10 12.05
C ASP A 202 -15.22 15.58 12.71
N LEU A 203 -15.20 14.42 13.36
CA LEU A 203 -16.33 13.92 14.14
C LEU A 203 -16.55 14.76 15.41
N ASP A 204 -17.79 14.75 15.91
CA ASP A 204 -18.12 15.30 17.22
C ASP A 204 -17.15 14.75 18.29
N PRO A 205 -16.63 15.60 19.21
CA PRO A 205 -15.67 15.18 20.23
C PRO A 205 -16.14 14.03 21.12
N GLU A 206 -17.44 13.82 21.28
CA GLU A 206 -18.03 12.73 22.09
C GLU A 206 -18.41 11.49 21.24
N GLN A 207 -18.42 11.62 19.90
CA GLN A 207 -18.74 10.52 18.99
C GLN A 207 -17.71 9.39 19.12
N LYS A 208 -18.19 8.23 19.56
CA LYS A 208 -17.39 7.01 19.62
C LYS A 208 -17.06 6.55 18.19
N VAL A 209 -15.83 6.08 17.99
CA VAL A 209 -15.37 5.53 16.72
C VAL A 209 -14.45 4.34 16.94
N ALA A 210 -14.64 3.26 16.19
CA ALA A 210 -13.72 2.13 16.12
C ALA A 210 -12.97 2.14 14.78
N ILE A 211 -11.66 1.93 14.82
CA ILE A 211 -10.77 2.14 13.67
C ILE A 211 -9.99 0.87 13.33
N GLY A 212 -10.15 0.38 12.10
CA GLY A 212 -9.46 -0.78 11.54
C GLY A 212 -8.19 -0.37 10.79
N THR A 213 -7.08 -0.23 11.51
CA THR A 213 -5.73 0.03 10.96
C THR A 213 -4.67 -0.30 12.02
N GLU A 214 -3.41 0.01 11.74
CA GLU A 214 -2.29 -0.26 12.64
C GLU A 214 -2.48 0.37 14.05
N TYR A 215 -2.19 -0.42 15.08
CA TYR A 215 -2.47 -0.13 16.49
C TYR A 215 -1.85 1.18 16.99
N ASN A 216 -0.57 1.43 16.70
CA ASN A 216 0.13 2.64 17.17
C ASN A 216 -0.45 3.91 16.54
N LEU A 217 -0.98 3.85 15.31
CA LEU A 217 -1.72 4.96 14.73
C LEU A 217 -2.98 5.29 15.54
N VAL A 218 -3.83 4.30 15.80
CA VAL A 218 -5.09 4.50 16.56
C VAL A 218 -4.80 5.00 17.96
N ASN A 219 -3.76 4.49 18.61
CA ASN A 219 -3.34 4.92 19.95
C ASN A 219 -2.93 6.39 20.02
N ARG A 220 -2.49 7.00 18.92
CA ARG A 220 -2.12 8.43 18.86
C ARG A 220 -3.33 9.33 18.59
N MET A 221 -4.49 8.78 18.26
CA MET A 221 -5.73 9.53 18.03
C MET A 221 -6.42 9.91 19.36
N ARG A 222 -7.62 10.50 19.25
CA ARG A 222 -8.41 11.03 20.37
C ARG A 222 -8.56 9.98 21.49
N LYS A 223 -8.31 10.37 22.74
CA LYS A 223 -8.38 9.46 23.90
C LYS A 223 -9.82 9.31 24.41
N GLY A 224 -10.15 8.14 24.95
CA GLY A 224 -11.41 7.88 25.67
C GLY A 224 -12.61 7.45 24.82
N ASN A 225 -12.65 7.82 23.54
CA ASN A 225 -13.76 7.48 22.64
C ASN A 225 -13.33 6.92 21.27
N THR A 226 -12.03 6.72 21.06
CA THR A 226 -11.48 6.05 19.87
C THR A 226 -10.98 4.67 20.25
N TYR A 227 -11.46 3.66 19.54
CA TYR A 227 -11.18 2.25 19.79
C TYR A 227 -10.46 1.63 18.59
N VAL A 228 -9.67 0.60 18.84
CA VAL A 228 -9.11 -0.24 17.79
C VAL A 228 -10.17 -1.27 17.40
N LEU A 229 -10.46 -1.43 16.10
CA LEU A 229 -11.46 -2.38 15.58
C LEU A 229 -11.00 -3.85 15.67
N SER A 230 -10.31 -4.22 16.73
CA SER A 230 -9.89 -5.61 16.96
C SER A 230 -9.85 -5.89 18.45
N SER A 231 -10.13 -7.13 18.81
CA SER A 231 -9.88 -7.67 20.14
C SER A 231 -8.39 -7.94 20.41
N THR A 232 -7.59 -8.04 19.34
CA THR A 232 -6.12 -8.18 19.39
C THR A 232 -5.45 -6.85 19.05
N LYS A 233 -4.12 -6.79 19.19
CA LYS A 233 -3.33 -5.62 18.79
C LYS A 233 -2.84 -5.81 17.34
N PRO A 234 -3.42 -5.13 16.34
CA PRO A 234 -2.96 -5.17 14.96
C PRO A 234 -1.68 -4.32 14.83
N GLU A 235 -0.55 -4.87 15.29
CA GLU A 235 0.76 -4.22 15.22
C GLU A 235 1.53 -4.71 14.00
N CYS A 236 2.12 -3.77 13.25
CA CYS A 236 3.05 -4.13 12.18
C CYS A 236 4.42 -4.46 12.81
N PRO A 237 4.88 -5.73 12.75
CA PRO A 237 6.11 -6.12 13.44
C PRO A 237 7.33 -5.38 12.88
N THR A 238 7.34 -5.10 11.58
CA THR A 238 8.52 -4.54 10.89
C THR A 238 8.62 -3.02 11.03
N MET A 239 7.50 -2.30 11.17
CA MET A 239 7.53 -0.86 11.48
C MET A 239 8.11 -0.57 12.87
N ASN A 240 7.99 -1.52 13.81
CA ASN A 240 8.49 -1.40 15.18
C ASN A 240 9.93 -1.91 15.36
N GLU A 241 10.61 -2.36 14.29
CA GLU A 241 11.99 -2.85 14.37
C GLU A 241 13.00 -1.72 14.62
N THR A 242 12.71 -0.49 14.18
CA THR A 242 13.63 0.64 14.38
C THR A 242 13.54 1.14 15.82
N THR A 243 14.67 1.11 16.53
CA THR A 243 14.79 1.67 17.89
C THR A 243 15.56 2.99 17.91
N LEU A 244 15.50 3.72 19.03
CA LEU A 244 16.34 4.90 19.24
C LEU A 244 17.84 4.57 19.25
N GLU A 245 18.21 3.37 19.71
CA GLU A 245 19.59 2.89 19.70
C GLU A 245 20.08 2.65 18.26
N ASP A 246 19.24 2.07 17.39
CA ASP A 246 19.57 1.91 15.98
C ASP A 246 19.79 3.26 15.28
N LEU A 247 18.93 4.25 15.58
CA LEU A 247 19.08 5.61 15.07
C LEU A 247 20.38 6.26 15.56
N TYR A 248 20.68 6.14 16.85
CA TYR A 248 21.93 6.62 17.43
C TYR A 248 23.15 5.98 16.74
N ASN A 249 23.17 4.65 16.61
CA ASN A 249 24.26 3.93 15.96
C ASN A 249 24.44 4.34 14.50
N THR A 250 23.33 4.60 13.78
CA THR A 250 23.39 5.09 12.40
C THR A 250 23.98 6.49 12.32
N LEU A 251 23.56 7.40 13.19
CA LEU A 251 24.11 8.76 13.24
C LEU A 251 25.59 8.74 13.65
N LYS A 252 25.96 7.88 14.59
CA LYS A 252 27.35 7.68 15.01
C LYS A 252 28.21 7.13 13.87
N SER A 253 27.69 6.20 13.08
CA SER A 253 28.35 5.67 11.89
C SER A 253 28.65 6.75 10.82
N ILE A 254 27.79 7.77 10.72
CA ILE A 254 27.99 8.94 9.83
C ILE A 254 29.10 9.84 10.39
N GLU A 255 29.11 10.09 11.70
CA GLU A 255 30.16 10.88 12.37
C GLU A 255 31.54 10.21 12.24
N ASP A 256 31.59 8.88 12.34
CA ASP A 256 32.82 8.08 12.28
C ASP A 256 33.26 7.75 10.83
N ASP A 257 32.59 8.30 9.80
CA ASP A 257 32.82 8.04 8.36
C ASP A 257 32.80 6.54 7.98
N GLN A 258 32.00 5.75 8.68
CA GLN A 258 31.79 4.31 8.45
C GLN A 258 30.28 4.00 8.36
N PRO A 259 29.57 4.56 7.37
CA PRO A 259 28.12 4.49 7.29
C PRO A 259 27.62 3.05 7.15
N ILE A 260 26.61 2.72 7.95
CA ILE A 260 25.94 1.41 7.93
C ILE A 260 24.59 1.50 7.21
N ASN A 261 24.10 0.36 6.70
CA ASN A 261 22.75 0.23 6.14
C ASN A 261 22.40 1.28 5.07
N GLU A 262 23.37 1.63 4.21
CA GLU A 262 23.13 2.51 3.08
C GLU A 262 22.29 1.81 2.02
N ILE A 263 21.24 2.48 1.57
CA ILE A 263 20.37 2.02 0.49
C ILE A 263 21.02 2.34 -0.85
N VAL A 264 21.34 1.27 -1.59
CA VAL A 264 21.87 1.33 -2.94
C VAL A 264 20.83 0.77 -3.89
N VAL A 265 20.62 1.48 -5.00
CA VAL A 265 19.73 1.10 -6.09
C VAL A 265 20.52 1.28 -7.38
N ASP A 266 20.46 0.33 -8.30
CA ASP A 266 21.22 0.40 -9.55
C ASP A 266 20.64 1.49 -10.49
N PRO A 267 21.45 2.04 -11.42
CA PRO A 267 21.03 3.15 -12.27
C PRO A 267 19.78 2.87 -13.12
N HIS A 268 19.63 1.65 -13.62
CA HIS A 268 18.49 1.25 -14.44
C HIS A 268 17.20 1.26 -13.61
N THR A 269 17.25 0.67 -12.41
CA THR A 269 16.11 0.71 -11.48
C THR A 269 15.77 2.15 -11.08
N ILE A 270 16.77 3.00 -10.82
CA ILE A 270 16.54 4.43 -10.52
C ILE A 270 15.79 5.12 -11.65
N GLU A 271 16.25 4.97 -12.89
CA GLU A 271 15.66 5.63 -14.07
C GLU A 271 14.17 5.30 -14.22
N TYR A 272 13.83 4.00 -14.28
CA TYR A 272 12.45 3.59 -14.54
C TYR A 272 11.54 3.70 -13.32
N ALA A 273 12.04 3.47 -12.11
CA ALA A 273 11.25 3.70 -10.90
C ALA A 273 10.93 5.19 -10.73
N ASN A 274 11.88 6.08 -11.03
CA ASN A 274 11.64 7.51 -11.00
C ASN A 274 10.61 7.92 -12.07
N LEU A 275 10.70 7.36 -13.28
CA LEU A 275 9.70 7.59 -14.33
C LEU A 275 8.27 7.22 -13.88
N ALA A 276 8.09 6.09 -13.19
CA ALA A 276 6.78 5.70 -12.65
C ALA A 276 6.29 6.64 -11.53
N LEU A 277 7.20 7.12 -10.67
CA LEU A 277 6.92 8.08 -9.59
C LEU A 277 6.59 9.47 -10.15
N GLU A 278 7.32 9.96 -11.14
CA GLU A 278 7.05 11.25 -11.79
C GLU A 278 5.67 11.25 -12.46
N ARG A 279 5.28 10.16 -13.12
CA ARG A 279 3.92 10.01 -13.67
C ARG A 279 2.84 10.11 -12.60
N MET A 280 3.07 9.51 -11.42
CA MET A 280 2.18 9.64 -10.27
C MET A 280 2.06 11.10 -9.83
N LEU A 281 3.19 11.80 -9.68
CA LEU A 281 3.25 13.18 -9.18
C LEU A 281 2.70 14.20 -10.18
N ALA A 282 2.75 13.90 -11.47
CA ALA A 282 2.20 14.75 -12.53
C ALA A 282 0.66 14.76 -12.56
N ILE A 283 -0.01 13.83 -11.87
CA ILE A 283 -1.47 13.72 -11.82
C ILE A 283 -1.98 14.50 -10.60
N LYS A 284 -2.66 15.62 -10.87
CA LYS A 284 -3.12 16.58 -9.86
C LYS A 284 -4.53 16.28 -9.35
#